data_AF-A0A554VUX0-F1
#
_entry.id   AF-A0A554VUX0-F1
#
_cell.length_a   1.000
_cell.length_b   1.000
_cell.length_c   1.000
_cell.angle_alpha   90.00
_cell.angle_beta   90.00
_cell.angle_gamma   90.00
#
_symmetry.space_group_name_H-M   'P 1'
#
loop_
_entity.id
_entity.type
_entity.pdbx_description
1 polymer ?
#
loop_
_entity_poly.entity_id
_entity_poly.type
_entity_poly.pdbx_seq_one_letter_code
_entity_poly.pdbx_strand_id
1 'polypeptide(L)'
;MLSLAIVLLVTVAAGFIVWANDKRHAKYGILLPAGVAAGVGMLAWIICMTAGLGYQPGLTWIPWIVPMIAGTAAAVAVAIYLGRVRARQDTQRLTAALKI
;
A
#
# COMPACT_ATOMS: atom_id res chain seq x y z
N MET A 1 -20.91 6.73 4.49
CA MET A 1 -19.91 7.72 4.04
C MET A 1 -18.77 7.92 5.05
N LEU A 2 -19.05 8.09 6.36
CA LEU A 2 -18.01 8.20 7.41
C LEU A 2 -17.02 7.03 7.43
N SER A 3 -17.51 5.78 7.32
CA SER A 3 -16.64 4.59 7.37
C SER A 3 -15.60 4.55 6.25
N LEU A 4 -16.00 4.95 5.04
CA LEU A 4 -15.14 5.03 3.86
C LEU A 4 -14.02 6.06 4.04
N ALA A 5 -14.36 7.22 4.60
CA ALA A 5 -13.39 8.28 4.90
C ALA A 5 -12.36 7.83 5.93
N ILE A 6 -12.77 7.09 6.96
CA ILE A 6 -11.86 6.54 7.97
C ILE A 6 -10.91 5.50 7.35
N VAL A 7 -11.44 4.58 6.54
CA VAL A 7 -10.61 3.57 5.85
C VAL A 7 -9.59 4.25 4.94
N LEU A 8 -9.99 5.31 4.21
CA LEU A 8 -9.09 6.08 3.38
C LEU A 8 -7.99 6.75 4.21
N LEU A 9 -8.33 7.44 5.30
CA LEU A 9 -7.34 8.09 6.16
C LEU A 9 -6.34 7.10 6.75
N VAL A 10 -6.81 5.93 7.22
CA VAL A 10 -5.93 4.94 7.83
C VAL A 10 -5.04 4.26 6.80
N THR A 11 -5.56 3.93 5.62
CA THR A 11 -4.75 3.30 4.56
C THR A 11 -3.70 4.27 4.01
N VAL A 12 -4.05 5.55 3.87
CA VAL A 12 -3.10 6.60 3.52
C VAL A 12 -2.02 6.73 4.60
N ALA A 13 -2.41 6.82 5.89
CA ALA A 13 -1.47 6.90 7.00
C ALA A 13 -0.52 5.68 7.05
N ALA A 14 -1.05 4.47 6.84
CA ALA A 14 -0.25 3.26 6.76
C ALA A 14 0.73 3.31 5.58
N GLY A 15 0.30 3.77 4.41
CA GLY A 15 1.16 3.98 3.25
C GLY A 15 2.30 4.97 3.52
N PHE A 16 2.02 6.06 4.25
CA PHE A 16 3.04 7.00 4.70
C PHE A 16 3.99 6.40 5.74
N ILE A 17 3.51 5.60 6.70
CA ILE A 17 4.36 4.92 7.69
C ILE A 17 5.29 3.93 7.01
N VAL A 18 4.79 3.17 6.04
CA VAL A 18 5.62 2.25 5.23
C VAL A 18 6.66 3.03 4.43
N TRP A 19 6.29 4.18 3.85
CA TRP A 19 7.23 5.13 3.24
C TRP A 19 8.12 5.89 4.25
N ALA A 20 7.85 5.88 5.55
CA ALA A 20 8.80 6.42 6.52
C ALA A 20 9.85 5.37 6.92
N ASN A 21 9.51 4.07 6.80
CA ASN A 21 10.28 2.99 7.43
C ASN A 21 11.29 2.21 6.54
N ASP A 22 11.08 2.10 5.22
CA ASP A 22 12.17 1.71 4.28
C ASP A 22 13.45 2.58 4.46
N LYS A 23 14.57 2.21 3.85
CA LYS A 23 15.78 3.04 3.83
C LYS A 23 16.04 3.60 2.43
N ARG A 24 15.24 3.18 1.45
CA ARG A 24 15.40 3.52 0.02
C ARG A 24 14.33 4.47 -0.50
N HIS A 25 13.55 5.07 0.39
CA HIS A 25 12.48 6.03 0.11
C HIS A 25 12.86 7.19 -0.78
N ALA A 26 14.11 7.68 -0.67
CA ALA A 26 14.60 8.78 -1.49
C ALA A 26 14.61 8.42 -2.99
N LYS A 27 14.50 7.13 -3.33
CA LYS A 27 14.46 6.68 -4.72
C LYS A 27 13.03 6.77 -5.28
N TYR A 28 11.99 6.29 -4.60
CA TYR A 28 10.61 6.33 -5.12
C TYR A 28 9.77 7.42 -4.43
N GLY A 29 9.03 8.21 -5.22
CA GLY A 29 8.27 9.35 -4.70
C GLY A 29 7.27 8.95 -3.60
N ILE A 30 7.13 9.83 -2.60
CA ILE A 30 6.22 9.72 -1.43
C ILE A 30 4.82 9.23 -1.81
N LEU A 31 4.32 9.67 -2.97
CA LEU A 31 2.95 9.41 -3.39
C LEU A 31 2.68 7.96 -3.78
N LEU A 32 3.70 7.18 -4.14
CA LEU A 32 3.51 5.82 -4.68
C LEU A 32 2.96 4.83 -3.64
N PRO A 33 3.57 4.67 -2.45
CA PRO A 33 3.05 3.76 -1.43
C PRO A 33 1.71 4.22 -0.87
N ALA A 34 1.54 5.53 -0.66
CA ALA A 34 0.29 6.12 -0.17
C ALA A 34 -0.86 5.94 -1.18
N GLY A 35 -0.61 6.18 -2.46
CA GLY A 35 -1.59 6.02 -3.53
C GLY A 35 -2.00 4.55 -3.73
N VAL A 36 -1.05 3.61 -3.68
CA VAL A 36 -1.40 2.18 -3.80
C VAL A 36 -2.13 1.68 -2.55
N ALA A 37 -1.73 2.10 -1.35
CA ALA A 37 -2.43 1.76 -0.12
C ALA A 37 -3.88 2.25 -0.15
N ALA A 38 -4.11 3.50 -0.57
CA ALA A 38 -5.43 4.08 -0.69
C ALA A 38 -6.27 3.37 -1.77
N GLY A 39 -5.70 3.11 -2.96
CA GLY A 39 -6.39 2.44 -4.04
C GLY A 39 -6.80 1.01 -3.68
N VAL A 40 -5.88 0.22 -3.12
CA VAL A 40 -6.18 -1.16 -2.69
C VAL A 40 -7.13 -1.18 -1.50
N GLY A 41 -6.98 -0.25 -0.55
CA GLY A 41 -7.91 -0.08 0.56
C GLY A 41 -9.33 0.23 0.10
N MET A 42 -9.49 1.17 -0.83
CA MET A 42 -10.80 1.49 -1.41
C MET A 42 -11.40 0.30 -2.17
N LEU A 43 -10.60 -0.39 -2.99
CA LEU A 43 -11.08 -1.58 -3.72
C LEU A 43 -11.52 -2.70 -2.78
N ALA A 44 -10.73 -3.00 -1.76
CA ALA A 44 -11.08 -4.01 -0.76
C ALA A 44 -12.36 -3.63 0.01
N TRP A 45 -12.55 -2.35 0.32
CA TRP A 45 -13.76 -1.86 0.95
C TRP A 45 -14.99 -2.00 0.05
N ILE A 46 -14.87 -1.65 -1.24
CA ILE A 46 -15.95 -1.82 -2.23
C ILE A 46 -16.34 -3.30 -2.36
N ILE A 47 -15.37 -4.21 -2.41
CA ILE A 47 -15.62 -5.65 -2.47
C ILE A 47 -16.37 -6.13 -1.21
N CYS A 48 -15.96 -5.69 -0.02
CA CYS A 48 -16.64 -6.06 1.22
C CYS A 48 -18.07 -5.52 1.28
N MET A 49 -18.30 -4.30 0.79
CA MET A 49 -19.62 -3.67 0.81
C MET A 49 -20.57 -4.31 -0.22
N THR A 50 -20.07 -4.63 -1.41
CA THR A 50 -20.82 -5.33 -2.47
C THR A 50 -21.15 -6.77 -2.09
N ALA A 51 -20.30 -7.43 -1.31
CA ALA A 51 -20.56 -8.76 -0.74
C ALA A 51 -21.62 -8.76 0.39
N GLY A 52 -22.18 -7.61 0.77
CA GLY A 52 -23.22 -7.51 1.81
C GLY A 52 -22.71 -7.69 3.25
N LEU A 53 -21.40 -7.86 3.44
CA LEU A 53 -20.75 -8.12 4.73
C LEU A 53 -20.88 -6.92 5.70
N GLY A 54 -21.18 -5.73 5.17
CA GLY A 54 -21.43 -4.53 5.96
C GLY A 54 -22.80 -4.48 6.66
N TYR A 55 -23.76 -5.32 6.24
CA TYR A 55 -25.14 -5.29 6.74
C TYR A 55 -25.53 -6.53 7.56
N GLN A 56 -24.65 -7.52 7.67
CA GLN A 56 -24.90 -8.72 8.45
C GLN A 56 -24.45 -8.55 9.92
N PRO A 57 -25.37 -8.70 10.89
CA PRO A 57 -25.00 -8.66 12.31
C PRO A 57 -24.01 -9.78 12.63
N GLY A 58 -22.85 -9.40 13.20
CA GLY A 58 -21.71 -10.30 13.47
C GLY A 58 -20.55 -10.21 12.48
N LEU A 59 -20.76 -9.74 11.25
CA LEU A 59 -19.72 -9.60 10.21
C LEU A 59 -19.35 -8.14 9.89
N THR A 60 -19.97 -7.18 10.56
CA THR A 60 -19.77 -5.74 10.34
C THR A 60 -18.33 -5.23 10.54
N TRP A 61 -17.46 -6.01 11.19
CA TRP A 61 -16.04 -5.69 11.38
C TRP A 61 -15.15 -6.04 10.18
N ILE A 62 -15.59 -6.96 9.30
CA ILE A 62 -14.83 -7.44 8.15
C ILE A 62 -14.53 -6.31 7.15
N PRO A 63 -15.50 -5.45 6.78
CA PRO A 63 -15.26 -4.30 5.90
C PRO A 63 -14.35 -3.23 6.50
N TRP A 64 -13.95 -3.33 7.77
CA TRP A 64 -13.01 -2.41 8.40
C TRP A 64 -11.61 -2.99 8.40
N ILE A 65 -11.46 -4.18 8.95
CA ILE A 65 -10.15 -4.80 9.16
C ILE A 65 -9.55 -5.28 7.84
N VAL A 66 -10.34 -5.90 6.97
CA VAL A 66 -9.84 -6.46 5.70
C VAL A 66 -9.25 -5.36 4.80
N PRO A 67 -9.92 -4.22 4.57
CA PRO A 67 -9.35 -3.15 3.76
C PRO A 67 -8.10 -2.50 4.37
N MET A 68 -8.06 -2.36 5.70
CA MET A 68 -6.90 -1.79 6.40
C MET A 68 -5.67 -2.70 6.27
N ILE A 69 -5.85 -4.01 6.49
CA ILE A 69 -4.78 -5.00 6.34
C ILE A 69 -4.36 -5.11 4.88
N ALA A 70 -5.31 -5.20 3.94
CA ALA A 70 -5.02 -5.31 2.51
C ALA A 70 -4.27 -4.07 1.99
N GLY A 71 -4.71 -2.86 2.38
CA GLY A 71 -4.04 -1.61 2.01
C GLY A 71 -2.62 -1.52 2.56
N THR A 72 -2.41 -1.93 3.82
CA THR A 72 -1.09 -1.94 4.46
C THR A 72 -0.16 -2.99 3.83
N ALA A 73 -0.67 -4.21 3.59
CA ALA A 73 0.07 -5.28 2.91
C ALA A 73 0.47 -4.87 1.48
N ALA A 74 -0.42 -4.21 0.75
CA ALA A 74 -0.12 -3.69 -0.57
C ALA A 74 0.96 -2.60 -0.54
N ALA A 75 0.90 -1.68 0.43
CA ALA A 75 1.94 -0.66 0.62
C ALA A 75 3.31 -1.28 0.87
N VAL A 76 3.37 -2.29 1.75
CA VAL A 76 4.60 -3.03 2.06
C VAL A 76 5.12 -3.78 0.82
N ALA A 77 4.24 -4.47 0.09
CA ALA A 77 4.62 -5.19 -1.13
C ALA A 77 5.20 -4.25 -2.19
N VAL A 78 4.60 -3.07 -2.37
CA VAL A 78 5.09 -2.04 -3.29
C VAL A 78 6.45 -1.49 -2.86
N ALA A 79 6.64 -1.17 -1.58
CA ALA A 79 7.92 -0.70 -1.06
C ALA A 79 9.04 -1.73 -1.29
N ILE A 80 8.78 -3.00 -0.96
CA ILE A 80 9.75 -4.09 -1.17
C ILE A 80 10.06 -4.28 -2.65
N TYR A 81 9.04 -4.25 -3.52
CA TYR A 81 9.21 -4.46 -4.96
C TYR A 81 10.03 -3.32 -5.59
N LEU A 82 9.68 -2.06 -5.31
CA LEU A 82 10.41 -0.88 -5.79
C LEU A 82 11.85 -0.85 -5.26
N GLY A 83 12.05 -1.19 -3.98
CA GLY A 83 13.38 -1.30 -3.38
C GLY A 83 14.26 -2.34 -4.10
N ARG A 84 13.71 -3.51 -4.46
CA ARG A 84 14.42 -4.57 -5.19
C ARG A 84 14.69 -4.23 -6.65
N VAL A 85 13.72 -3.68 -7.37
CA VAL A 85 13.86 -3.35 -8.80
C VAL A 85 14.91 -2.26 -9.00
N ARG A 86 14.90 -1.21 -8.16
CA ARG A 86 15.91 -0.15 -8.26
C ARG A 86 17.29 -0.59 -7.79
N ALA A 87 17.39 -1.49 -6.81
CA ALA A 87 18.67 -2.12 -6.46
C ALA A 87 19.33 -2.81 -7.66
N ARG A 88 18.51 -3.53 -8.44
CA ARG A 88 18.96 -4.21 -9.66
C ARG A 88 19.36 -3.21 -10.76
N GLN A 89 18.60 -2.15 -10.95
CA GLN A 89 18.95 -1.13 -11.96
C GLN A 89 20.24 -0.38 -11.60
N ASP A 90 20.45 -0.03 -10.32
CA ASP A 90 21.67 0.66 -9.90
C ASP A 90 22.90 -0.24 -10.01
N THR A 91 22.77 -1.52 -9.63
CA THR A 91 23.85 -2.50 -9.82
C THR A 91 24.16 -2.71 -11.30
N GLN A 92 23.15 -2.81 -12.17
CA GLN A 92 23.37 -2.90 -13.62
C GLN A 92 24.08 -1.66 -14.19
N ARG A 93 23.71 -0.45 -13.75
CA ARG A 93 24.37 0.78 -14.17
C ARG A 93 25.81 0.86 -13.68
N LEU A 94 26.07 0.46 -12.43
CA LEU A 94 27.43 0.42 -11.87
C LEU A 94 28.29 -0.64 -12.55
N THR A 95 27.75 -1.84 -12.83
CA THR A 95 28.46 -2.89 -13.56
C THR A 95 28.75 -2.47 -15.00
N ALA A 96 27.84 -1.74 -15.66
CA ALA A 96 28.11 -1.19 -16.98
C ALA A 96 29.20 -0.11 -16.97
N ALA A 97 29.21 0.76 -15.94
CA ALA A 97 30.23 1.79 -15.78
C ALA A 97 31.62 1.23 -15.41
N LEU A 98 31.68 0.13 -14.65
CA LEU A 98 32.93 -0.56 -14.31
C LEU A 98 33.44 -1.51 -15.41
N LYS A 99 32.66 -1.76 -16.48
CA LYS A 99 33.06 -2.62 -17.59
C LYS A 99 33.91 -1.91 -18.65
N ILE A 100 34.39 -0.70 -18.34
CA ILE A 100 35.31 0.14 -19.11
C ILE A 100 36.70 -0.03 -18.50
#